data_AF-A0A6B3HMY1-F1
#
_entry.id   AF-A0A6B3HMY1-F1
#
_cell.length_a   1.000
_cell.length_b   1.000
_cell.length_c   1.000
_cell.angle_alpha   90.00
_cell.angle_beta   90.00
_cell.angle_gamma   90.00
#
_symmetry.space_group_name_H-M   'P 1'
#
loop_
_entity.id
_entity.type
_entity.pdbx_description
1 polymer ?
#
loop_
_entity_poly.entity_id
_entity_poly.type
_entity_poly.pdbx_seq_one_letter_code
_entity_poly.pdbx_strand_id
1 'polypeptide(L)'
;ENETNLAAVAEHRAGAALDRETFVLIWLGQGIGAAVMLDGKLRQGASGGAGEIGFLPVPGVAGLPSAVDCEGGFYSLAGSA
;
A
#
# COMPACT_ATOMS: atom_id res chain seq x y z
N GLU A 1 -9.17 6.14 8.59
CA GLU A 1 -7.76 5.75 8.36
C GLU A 1 -7.76 4.42 7.60
N ASN A 2 -6.94 4.25 6.57
CA ASN A 2 -6.82 2.97 5.83
C ASN A 2 -6.24 1.88 6.77
N GLU A 3 -6.72 0.64 6.66
CA GLU A 3 -6.25 -0.51 7.45
C GLU A 3 -4.71 -0.68 7.35
N THR A 4 -4.16 -0.48 6.16
CA THR A 4 -2.71 -0.52 5.88
C THR A 4 -1.94 0.54 6.65
N ASN A 5 -2.51 1.75 6.77
CA ASN A 5 -1.92 2.85 7.52
C ASN A 5 -1.92 2.57 9.03
N LEU A 6 -3.01 2.02 9.54
CA LEU A 6 -3.10 1.62 10.95
C LEU A 6 -2.12 0.50 11.27
N ALA A 7 -1.95 -0.47 10.37
CA ALA A 7 -0.95 -1.51 10.51
C ALA A 7 0.47 -0.91 10.59
N ALA A 8 0.83 0.04 9.73
CA ALA A 8 2.13 0.69 9.80
C ALA A 8 2.35 1.45 11.11
N VAL A 9 1.32 2.13 11.63
CA VAL A 9 1.40 2.78 12.95
C VAL A 9 1.61 1.77 14.07
N ALA A 10 0.95 0.61 14.01
CA ALA A 10 1.14 -0.47 14.98
C ALA A 10 2.57 -1.04 14.91
N GLU A 11 3.07 -1.34 13.70
CA GLU A 11 4.42 -1.85 13.48
C GLU A 11 5.49 -0.87 13.96
N HIS A 12 5.29 0.43 13.76
CA HIS A 12 6.22 1.48 14.23
C HIS A 12 6.24 1.61 15.75
N ARG A 13 5.10 1.43 16.42
CA ARG A 13 4.97 1.64 17.87
C ARG A 13 5.36 0.44 18.71
N ALA A 14 5.11 -0.77 18.20
CA ALA A 14 5.22 -1.99 19.01
C ALA A 14 5.55 -3.24 18.19
N GLY A 15 5.80 -3.13 16.88
CA GLY A 15 6.04 -4.27 16.02
C GLY A 15 7.45 -4.28 15.42
N ALA A 16 7.57 -4.85 14.23
CA ALA A 16 8.83 -5.08 13.54
C ALA A 16 9.52 -3.77 13.11
N ALA A 17 8.78 -2.67 13.04
CA ALA A 17 9.30 -1.35 12.70
C ALA A 17 9.56 -0.45 13.93
N LEU A 18 9.62 -1.04 15.13
CA LEU A 18 10.05 -0.31 16.33
C LEU A 18 11.42 0.36 16.09
N ASP A 19 11.55 1.61 16.56
CA ASP A 19 12.73 2.47 16.40
C ASP A 19 13.15 2.74 14.94
N ARG A 20 12.27 2.49 13.96
CA ARG A 20 12.50 2.82 12.55
C ARG A 20 11.69 4.03 12.11
N GLU A 21 12.37 5.14 11.89
CA GLU A 21 11.72 6.36 11.39
C GLU A 21 11.31 6.29 9.91
N THR A 22 11.94 5.41 9.12
CA THR A 22 11.68 5.27 7.68
C THR A 22 11.49 3.81 7.31
N PHE A 23 10.31 3.47 6.80
CA PHE A 23 10.00 2.14 6.30
C PHE A 23 8.76 2.16 5.39
N VAL A 24 8.58 1.07 4.65
CA VAL A 24 7.33 0.78 3.91
C VAL A 24 6.77 -0.52 4.45
N LEU A 25 5.50 -0.50 4.84
CA LEU A 25 4.73 -1.71 5.08
C LEU A 25 4.01 -2.07 3.80
N ILE A 26 4.15 -3.31 3.34
CA ILE A 26 3.39 -3.86 2.21
C ILE A 26 2.38 -4.85 2.77
N TRP A 27 1.11 -4.61 2.49
CA TRP A 27 0.01 -5.48 2.88
C TRP A 27 -0.40 -6.33 1.68
N LEU A 28 -0.22 -7.64 1.80
CA LEU A 28 -0.59 -8.63 0.78
C LEU A 28 -1.62 -9.58 1.39
N GLY A 29 -2.89 -9.45 0.98
CA GLY A 29 -3.98 -10.31 1.43
C GLY A 29 -5.18 -10.18 0.49
N GLN A 30 -6.40 -10.15 1.06
CA GLN A 30 -7.61 -9.85 0.26
C GLN A 30 -7.58 -8.46 -0.36
N GLY A 31 -6.88 -7.52 0.27
CA GLY A 31 -6.53 -6.23 -0.30
C GLY A 31 -5.02 -6.14 -0.53
N ILE A 32 -4.61 -5.29 -1.47
CA ILE A 32 -3.21 -4.92 -1.68
C ILE A 32 -3.03 -3.44 -1.44
N GLY A 33 -2.10 -3.12 -0.54
CA GLY A 33 -1.77 -1.74 -0.22
C GLY A 33 -0.36 -1.61 0.32
N ALA A 34 0.10 -0.38 0.45
CA ALA A 34 1.32 -0.04 1.13
C ALA A 34 1.09 1.16 2.06
N ALA A 35 1.88 1.24 3.12
CA ALA A 35 1.94 2.43 3.97
C ALA A 35 3.39 2.88 4.06
N VAL A 36 3.61 4.18 3.82
CA VAL A 36 4.94 4.77 3.76
C VAL A 36 5.17 5.64 4.99
N MET A 37 6.15 5.28 5.81
CA MET A 37 6.65 6.07 6.93
C MET A 37 7.94 6.76 6.51
N LEU A 38 8.01 8.08 6.61
CA LEU A 38 9.24 8.86 6.41
C LEU A 38 9.39 9.84 7.57
N ASP A 39 10.57 9.89 8.19
CA ASP A 39 10.88 10.77 9.33
C ASP A 39 9.90 10.60 10.50
N GLY A 40 9.52 9.35 10.79
CA GLY A 40 8.55 9.00 11.84
C GLY A 40 7.11 9.44 11.55
N LYS A 41 6.82 9.86 10.31
CA LYS A 41 5.50 10.33 9.89
C LYS A 41 4.95 9.53 8.74
N LEU A 42 3.71 9.07 8.92
CA LEU A 42 2.94 8.41 7.90
C LEU A 42 2.63 9.38 6.74
N ARG A 43 2.83 8.94 5.51
CA ARG A 43 2.58 9.73 4.30
C ARG A 43 1.29 9.26 3.64
N GLN A 44 0.26 10.12 3.74
CA GLN A 44 -1.08 9.87 3.19
C GLN A 44 -1.22 10.34 1.72
N GLY A 45 -0.28 11.16 1.21
CA GLY A 45 -0.41 11.80 -0.10
C GLY A 45 -1.37 12.98 -0.10
N ALA A 46 -1.51 13.68 -1.23
CA ALA A 46 -2.28 14.93 -1.32
C ALA A 46 -3.79 14.74 -1.05
N SER A 47 -4.34 13.58 -1.39
CA SER A 47 -5.76 13.24 -1.25
C SER A 47 -6.02 12.04 -0.34
N GLY A 48 -5.01 11.54 0.37
CA GLY A 48 -5.15 10.37 1.24
C GLY A 48 -4.96 9.01 0.56
N GLY A 49 -4.74 8.97 -0.76
CA GLY A 49 -4.59 7.73 -1.55
C GLY A 49 -3.14 7.24 -1.73
N ALA A 50 -2.16 7.75 -0.96
CA ALA A 50 -0.82 7.18 -1.03
C ALA A 50 -0.85 5.74 -0.52
N GLY A 51 -0.23 4.84 -1.27
CA GLY A 51 -0.16 3.43 -0.89
C GLY A 51 -1.14 2.50 -1.61
N GLU A 52 -1.98 3.02 -2.50
CA GLU A 52 -2.87 2.22 -3.35
C GLU A 52 -2.11 1.51 -4.49
N ILE A 53 -1.09 0.72 -4.12
CA ILE A 53 -0.17 0.09 -5.05
C ILE A 53 -0.82 -1.02 -5.89
N GLY A 54 -2.00 -1.51 -5.48
CA GLY A 54 -2.79 -2.46 -6.26
C GLY A 54 -3.18 -1.93 -7.64
N PHE A 55 -3.26 -0.60 -7.80
CA PHE A 55 -3.55 0.07 -9.07
C PHE A 55 -2.31 0.41 -9.89
N LEU A 56 -1.10 -0.01 -9.47
CA LEU A 56 0.08 0.21 -10.29
C LEU A 56 -0.01 -0.67 -11.54
N PRO A 57 0.15 -0.11 -12.75
CA PRO A 57 0.13 -0.90 -13.97
C PRO A 57 1.30 -1.88 -13.98
N VAL A 58 1.06 -3.09 -14.48
CA VAL A 58 2.09 -4.12 -14.63
C VAL A 58 2.35 -4.43 -16.10
N PRO A 59 3.56 -4.87 -16.48
CA PRO A 59 3.87 -5.15 -17.88
C PRO A 59 2.97 -6.25 -18.47
N GLY A 60 2.58 -6.10 -19.74
CA GLY A 60 1.91 -7.15 -20.52
C GLY A 60 0.39 -7.24 -20.35
N VAL A 61 -0.25 -6.25 -19.72
CA VAL A 61 -1.71 -6.18 -19.55
C VAL A 61 -2.39 -5.50 -20.73
N ALA A 62 -3.61 -5.92 -21.06
CA ALA A 62 -4.37 -5.38 -22.19
C ALA A 62 -4.95 -3.97 -21.93
N GLY A 63 -5.14 -3.61 -20.66
CA GLY A 63 -5.68 -2.34 -20.23
C GLY A 63 -4.96 -1.81 -18.99
N LEU A 64 -4.92 -0.48 -18.84
CA LEU A 64 -4.41 0.14 -17.63
C LEU A 64 -5.51 0.16 -16.55
N PRO A 65 -5.14 -0.02 -15.28
CA PRO A 65 -6.07 0.17 -14.18
C PRO A 65 -6.60 1.61 -14.16
N SER A 66 -7.80 1.78 -13.62
CA SER A 66 -8.47 3.06 -13.44
C SER A 66 -8.76 3.34 -11.97
N ALA A 67 -9.30 4.51 -11.65
CA ALA A 67 -9.66 4.85 -10.27
C ALA A 67 -10.74 3.94 -9.66
N VAL A 68 -11.46 3.15 -10.47
CA VAL A 68 -12.55 2.27 -10.04
C VAL A 68 -12.34 0.82 -10.45
N ASP A 69 -11.25 0.52 -11.15
CA ASP A 69 -10.97 -0.80 -11.70
C ASP A 69 -9.48 -1.11 -11.58
N CYS A 70 -9.17 -2.24 -10.94
CA CYS A 70 -7.81 -2.69 -10.73
C CYS A 70 -7.37 -3.76 -11.75
N GLU A 71 -8.21 -4.07 -12.75
CA GLU A 71 -7.80 -4.92 -13.87
C GLU A 71 -6.55 -4.34 -14.56
N GLY A 72 -5.57 -5.20 -14.83
CA GLY A 72 -4.27 -4.79 -15.35
C GLY A 72 -3.35 -4.08 -14.34
N GLY A 73 -3.80 -3.89 -13.10
CA GLY A 73 -3.00 -3.41 -11.98
C GLY A 73 -2.25 -4.53 -11.26
N PHE A 74 -1.34 -4.16 -10.37
CA PHE A 74 -0.55 -5.08 -9.53
C PHE A 74 -1.44 -6.01 -8.68
N TYR A 75 -2.66 -5.58 -8.34
CA TYR A 75 -3.65 -6.43 -7.68
C TYR A 75 -3.90 -7.75 -8.44
N SER A 76 -3.95 -7.71 -9.78
CA SER A 76 -4.17 -8.90 -10.61
C SER A 76 -3.04 -9.94 -10.52
N LEU A 77 -1.83 -9.53 -10.10
CA LEU A 77 -0.67 -10.43 -9.97
C LEU A 77 -0.48 -10.96 -8.56
N ALA A 78 -0.71 -10.12 -7.55
CA ALA A 78 -0.34 -10.41 -6.17
C ALA A 78 -1.54 -10.66 -5.26
N GLY A 79 -2.76 -10.36 -5.72
CA GLY A 79 -3.99 -10.53 -4.93
C GLY A 79 -4.30 -12.01 -4.74
N SER A 80 -4.76 -12.39 -3.55
CA SER A 80 -5.29 -13.75 -3.36
C SER A 80 -6.67 -13.84 -4.00
N ALA A 81 -6.86 -14.82 -4.89
CA ALA A 81 -8.17 -15.19 -5.43
C ALA A 81 -9.13 -15.67 -4.33
#